data_AF-A0A9E4SCC1-F1
#
_entry.id   AF-A0A9E4SCC1-F1
#
_cell.length_a   1.000
_cell.length_b   1.000
_cell.length_c   1.000
_cell.angle_alpha   90.00
_cell.angle_beta   90.00
_cell.angle_gamma   90.00
#
_symmetry.space_group_name_H-M   'P 1'
#
loop_
_entity.id
_entity.type
_entity.pdbx_description
1 polymer ?
#
loop_
_entity_poly.entity_id
_entity_poly.type
_entity_poly.pdbx_seq_one_letter_code
_entity_poly.pdbx_strand_id
1 'polypeptide(L)'
;MANLKEMSKEERLDRFRHSAAHVMAEAVVEMFPDARVGIGPPIDTGFYYDFELPRALTLDDLPEIEERMRKRIASDVEFEQSLISKDEARKLFKDQPYKLELIDEIGDEEVGLYKQGEFVDLCQGPHVERTGQVPAFKLMSVAGAYWRGSENNPMLQRIYGALFDTQEELDAHLEAIEEAAKRDHRRLGRELDLFSFHEEFGPGLVYWHPKGGRVRTIIEDFWRAAHFAAGYDLVYTPHIGKATLWEKSGHLDFYKENMYSPMDIDGQDYYAKPMNCPFHIQIYKTNLRSYRDLPIRMGELGTVYRYERSGVLHGLMRVRGFTQDDAHIFCRPDQVKAEIERIVDFTMFFLGAFGFDKFHVYLSTRDEKGKYAGSLEDWEMSTNILREVIESHDLPYDIDEGGAVFYGPKIDIKMIDALGREW
;
A
#
# COMPACT_ATOMS: atom_id res chain seq x y z
N MET A 1 -13.38 -34.71 10.83
CA MET A 1 -12.11 -33.96 10.62
C MET A 1 -11.77 -34.07 9.15
N ALA A 2 -11.47 -32.96 8.49
CA ALA A 2 -11.22 -32.93 7.06
C ALA A 2 -9.81 -33.45 6.77
N ASN A 3 -9.68 -34.37 5.82
CA ASN A 3 -8.39 -34.89 5.38
C ASN A 3 -7.59 -33.77 4.70
N LEU A 4 -6.46 -33.35 5.27
CA LEU A 4 -5.58 -32.29 4.71
C LEU A 4 -5.18 -32.55 3.24
N LYS A 5 -5.25 -33.81 2.78
CA LYS A 5 -4.96 -34.21 1.39
C LYS A 5 -6.09 -33.92 0.41
N GLU A 6 -7.32 -33.72 0.87
CA GLU A 6 -8.50 -33.45 0.04
C GLU A 6 -8.80 -31.95 -0.10
N MET A 7 -8.12 -31.11 0.68
CA MET A 7 -8.26 -29.66 0.66
C MET A 7 -7.48 -29.02 -0.48
N SER A 8 -7.93 -27.84 -0.92
CA SER A 8 -7.12 -27.02 -1.82
C SER A 8 -5.80 -26.60 -1.13
N LYS A 9 -4.77 -26.28 -1.93
CA LYS A 9 -3.48 -25.82 -1.40
C LYS A 9 -3.63 -24.57 -0.53
N GLU A 10 -4.50 -23.65 -0.95
CA GLU A 10 -4.75 -22.38 -0.26
C GLU A 10 -5.39 -22.59 1.12
N GLU A 11 -6.48 -23.37 1.19
CA GLU A 11 -7.12 -23.69 2.48
C GLU A 11 -6.19 -24.47 3.42
N ARG A 12 -5.30 -25.31 2.86
CA ARG A 12 -4.30 -26.03 3.65
C ARG A 12 -3.24 -25.08 4.22
N LEU A 13 -2.71 -24.17 3.39
CA LEU A 13 -1.72 -23.18 3.82
C LEU A 13 -2.28 -22.22 4.87
N ASP A 14 -3.53 -21.80 4.72
CA ASP A 14 -4.21 -20.94 5.70
C ASP A 14 -4.25 -21.60 7.09
N ARG A 15 -4.65 -22.87 7.15
CA ARG A 15 -4.62 -23.68 8.39
C ARG A 15 -3.22 -23.84 8.97
N PHE A 16 -2.22 -24.10 8.12
CA PHE A 16 -0.84 -24.22 8.58
C PHE A 16 -0.32 -22.92 9.17
N ARG A 17 -0.55 -21.80 8.49
CA ARG A 17 -0.13 -20.47 8.91
C ARG A 17 -0.80 -20.05 10.21
N HIS A 18 -2.10 -20.28 10.33
CA HIS A 18 -2.84 -20.00 11.54
C HIS A 18 -2.35 -20.85 12.74
N SER A 19 -2.08 -22.14 12.49
CA SER A 19 -1.54 -23.03 13.52
C SER A 19 -0.12 -22.65 13.93
N ALA A 20 0.72 -22.25 12.97
CA ALA A 20 2.06 -21.74 13.26
C ALA A 20 2.03 -20.43 14.07
N ALA A 21 1.04 -19.56 13.84
CA ALA A 21 0.84 -18.36 14.65
C ALA A 21 0.59 -18.72 16.13
N HIS A 22 -0.26 -19.72 16.41
CA HIS A 22 -0.47 -20.17 17.79
C HIS A 22 0.77 -20.83 18.42
N VAL A 23 1.50 -21.65 17.66
CA VAL A 23 2.79 -22.20 18.09
C VAL A 23 3.79 -21.10 18.43
N MET A 24 3.82 -20.02 17.65
CA MET A 24 4.63 -18.84 17.96
C MET A 24 4.15 -18.14 19.24
N ALA A 25 2.84 -17.97 19.41
CA ALA A 25 2.29 -17.36 20.62
C ALA A 25 2.63 -18.16 21.88
N GLU A 26 2.49 -19.49 21.85
CA GLU A 26 2.92 -20.37 22.95
C GLU A 26 4.41 -20.19 23.25
N ALA A 27 5.27 -20.17 22.22
CA ALA A 27 6.71 -19.98 22.39
C ALA A 27 7.08 -18.62 22.99
N VAL A 28 6.35 -17.56 22.63
CA VAL A 28 6.53 -16.21 23.17
C VAL A 28 6.05 -16.12 24.62
N VAL A 29 4.89 -16.69 24.95
CA VAL A 29 4.36 -16.72 26.32
C VAL A 29 5.26 -17.55 27.25
N GLU A 30 5.86 -18.63 26.75
CA GLU A 30 6.87 -19.38 27.50
C GLU A 30 8.11 -18.53 27.82
N MET A 31 8.54 -17.71 26.87
CA MET A 31 9.68 -16.80 27.04
C MET A 31 9.33 -15.58 27.92
N PHE A 32 8.08 -15.12 27.86
CA PHE A 32 7.55 -13.97 28.58
C PHE A 32 6.21 -14.33 29.24
N PRO A 33 6.23 -14.89 30.47
CA PRO A 33 5.00 -15.34 31.14
C PRO A 33 3.96 -14.24 31.37
N ASP A 34 4.42 -12.97 31.48
CA ASP A 34 3.56 -11.80 31.65
C ASP A 34 3.08 -11.18 30.31
N ALA A 35 3.33 -11.84 29.18
CA ALA A 35 2.93 -11.35 27.86
C ALA A 35 1.41 -11.24 27.75
N ARG A 36 0.94 -10.14 27.17
CA ARG A 36 -0.46 -10.01 26.75
C ARG A 36 -0.56 -10.23 25.25
N VAL A 37 -1.41 -11.17 24.87
CA VAL A 37 -1.49 -11.72 23.52
C VAL A 37 -2.65 -11.06 22.78
N GLY A 38 -2.36 -10.46 21.62
CA GLY A 38 -3.32 -9.77 20.77
C GLY A 38 -3.95 -10.68 19.73
N ILE A 39 -3.77 -10.33 18.45
CA ILE A 39 -4.29 -11.08 17.30
C ILE A 39 -3.14 -11.67 16.49
N GLY A 40 -3.38 -12.83 15.86
CA GLY A 40 -2.40 -13.49 15.01
C GLY A 40 -3.00 -14.24 13.82
N PRO A 41 -3.47 -13.52 12.78
CA PRO A 41 -4.06 -14.13 11.61
C PRO A 41 -2.99 -14.69 10.64
N PRO A 42 -3.38 -15.65 9.78
CA PRO A 42 -2.62 -15.98 8.58
C PRO A 42 -2.61 -14.80 7.58
N ILE A 43 -1.57 -14.76 6.75
CA ILE A 43 -1.38 -13.82 5.63
C ILE A 43 -0.86 -14.57 4.39
N ASP A 44 -0.86 -13.94 3.22
CA ASP A 44 -0.57 -14.55 1.91
C ASP A 44 0.71 -15.39 1.83
N THR A 45 1.75 -15.03 2.57
CA THR A 45 3.05 -15.73 2.58
C THR A 45 3.42 -16.32 3.94
N GLY A 46 2.53 -16.23 4.94
CA GLY A 46 2.91 -16.57 6.31
C GLY A 46 1.87 -16.20 7.35
N PHE A 47 2.31 -15.66 8.47
CA PHE A 47 1.47 -15.28 9.61
C PHE A 47 2.13 -14.14 10.38
N TYR A 48 1.36 -13.50 11.26
CA TYR A 48 1.93 -12.66 12.30
C TYR A 48 1.25 -12.88 13.63
N TYR A 49 1.79 -12.32 14.70
CA TYR A 49 1.10 -12.23 15.99
C TYR A 49 1.54 -10.98 16.75
N ASP A 50 0.58 -10.27 17.35
CA ASP A 50 0.79 -9.07 18.15
C ASP A 50 0.91 -9.37 19.65
N PHE A 51 1.92 -8.79 20.31
CA PHE A 51 2.19 -8.97 21.73
C PHE A 51 2.45 -7.64 22.45
N GLU A 52 1.91 -7.50 23.66
CA GLU A 52 2.43 -6.56 24.65
C GLU A 52 3.41 -7.32 25.55
N LEU A 53 4.67 -6.88 25.56
CA LEU A 53 5.77 -7.56 26.25
C LEU A 53 6.45 -6.61 27.23
N PRO A 54 7.08 -7.14 28.31
CA PRO A 54 7.77 -6.31 29.30
C PRO A 54 8.99 -5.56 28.75
N ARG A 55 9.52 -6.00 27.61
CA ARG A 55 10.60 -5.32 26.88
C ARG A 55 10.38 -5.40 25.36
N ALA A 56 11.08 -4.54 24.63
CA ALA A 56 11.19 -4.66 23.18
C ALA A 56 11.90 -5.96 22.79
N LEU A 57 11.40 -6.63 21.76
CA LEU A 57 12.05 -7.71 21.04
C LEU A 57 13.15 -7.13 20.16
N THR A 58 14.20 -7.92 20.03
CA THR A 58 15.37 -7.67 19.21
C THR A 58 15.44 -8.76 18.13
N LEU A 59 16.25 -8.54 17.10
CA LEU A 59 16.46 -9.56 16.07
C LEU A 59 17.10 -10.84 16.63
N ASP A 60 17.84 -10.74 17.73
CA ASP A 60 18.47 -11.88 18.40
C ASP A 60 17.46 -12.75 19.17
N ASP A 61 16.27 -12.23 19.46
CA ASP A 61 15.20 -13.00 20.11
C ASP A 61 14.52 -13.97 19.12
N LEU A 62 14.50 -13.64 17.82
CA LEU A 62 13.80 -14.45 16.81
C LEU A 62 14.37 -15.88 16.69
N PRO A 63 15.70 -16.12 16.62
CA PRO A 63 16.25 -17.47 16.66
C PRO A 63 15.87 -18.25 17.92
N GLU A 64 15.75 -17.57 19.07
CA GLU A 64 15.38 -18.20 20.34
C GLU A 64 13.90 -18.62 20.37
N ILE A 65 13.03 -17.80 19.79
CA ILE A 65 11.60 -18.11 19.62
C ILE A 65 11.43 -19.24 18.61
N GLU A 66 12.13 -19.21 17.48
CA GLU A 66 12.10 -20.30 16.48
C GLU A 66 12.49 -21.65 17.09
N GLU A 67 13.53 -21.68 17.92
CA GLU A 67 13.97 -22.90 18.59
C GLU A 67 12.90 -23.45 19.55
N ARG A 68 12.19 -22.58 20.28
CA ARG A 68 11.04 -22.98 21.09
C ARG A 68 9.90 -23.49 20.22
N MET A 69 9.55 -22.81 19.13
CA MET A 69 8.53 -23.26 18.18
C MET A 69 8.85 -24.66 17.63
N ARG A 70 10.11 -24.91 17.23
CA ARG A 70 10.55 -26.24 16.76
C ARG A 70 10.39 -27.31 17.83
N LYS A 71 10.68 -27.00 19.09
CA LYS A 71 10.44 -27.92 20.22
C LYS A 71 8.95 -28.21 20.44
N ARG A 72 8.08 -27.21 20.31
CA ARG A 72 6.61 -27.37 20.41
C ARG A 72 6.08 -28.23 19.27
N ILE A 73 6.50 -27.98 18.04
CA ILE A 73 6.16 -28.81 16.87
C ILE A 73 6.64 -30.26 17.08
N ALA A 74 7.86 -30.46 17.58
CA ALA A 74 8.41 -31.79 17.85
C ALA A 74 7.66 -32.55 18.97
N SER A 75 6.97 -31.86 19.87
CA SER A 75 6.13 -32.50 20.90
C SER A 75 4.82 -33.08 20.35
N ASP A 76 4.40 -32.67 19.15
CA ASP A 76 3.26 -33.22 18.43
C ASP A 76 1.97 -33.27 19.28
N VAL A 77 1.67 -32.21 20.03
CA VAL A 77 0.43 -32.11 20.82
C VAL A 77 -0.78 -31.80 19.95
N GLU A 78 -1.97 -32.24 20.38
CA GLU A 78 -3.24 -31.99 19.69
C GLU A 78 -3.71 -30.55 19.87
N PHE A 79 -4.37 -30.01 18.84
CA PHE A 79 -5.16 -28.79 18.92
C PHE A 79 -6.58 -29.13 19.37
N GLU A 80 -6.86 -28.92 20.65
CA GLU A 80 -8.17 -29.20 21.24
C GLU A 80 -9.09 -27.99 21.09
N GLN A 81 -10.14 -28.13 20.27
CA GLN A 81 -11.18 -27.11 20.15
C GLN A 81 -12.23 -27.30 21.24
N SER A 82 -12.62 -26.21 21.89
CA SER A 82 -13.75 -26.17 22.81
C SER A 82 -14.61 -24.93 22.58
N LEU A 83 -15.89 -25.03 22.91
CA LEU A 83 -16.82 -23.90 22.99
C LEU A 83 -17.15 -23.67 24.46
N ILE A 84 -17.00 -22.44 24.93
CA ILE A 84 -17.33 -22.07 26.29
C ILE A 84 -18.18 -20.81 26.30
N SER A 85 -18.91 -20.58 27.39
CA SER A 85 -19.68 -19.35 27.56
C SER A 85 -18.75 -18.13 27.65
N LYS A 86 -19.23 -16.96 27.20
CA LYS A 86 -18.48 -15.70 27.36
C LYS A 86 -18.06 -15.43 28.80
N ASP A 87 -18.89 -15.78 29.77
CA ASP A 87 -18.59 -15.55 31.19
C ASP A 87 -17.45 -16.43 31.70
N GLU A 88 -17.33 -17.66 31.20
CA GLU A 88 -16.19 -18.53 31.48
C GLU A 88 -14.94 -18.02 30.77
N ALA A 89 -15.07 -17.57 29.52
CA ALA A 89 -13.96 -17.00 28.76
C ALA A 89 -13.39 -15.75 29.43
N ARG A 90 -14.24 -14.85 29.94
CA ARG A 90 -13.81 -13.66 30.70
C ARG A 90 -13.05 -14.03 31.98
N LYS A 91 -13.42 -15.13 32.65
CA LYS A 91 -12.68 -15.61 33.83
C LYS A 91 -11.33 -16.19 33.45
N LEU A 92 -11.26 -16.91 32.33
CA LEU A 92 -10.02 -17.52 31.82
C LEU A 92 -9.02 -16.45 31.37
N PHE A 93 -9.49 -15.45 30.62
CA PHE A 93 -8.67 -14.38 30.04
C PHE A 93 -8.66 -13.10 30.88
N LYS A 94 -8.95 -13.17 32.18
CA LYS A 94 -9.08 -11.99 33.06
C LYS A 94 -7.85 -11.06 33.05
N ASP A 95 -6.65 -11.62 32.82
CA ASP A 95 -5.37 -10.90 32.80
C ASP A 95 -4.92 -10.55 31.36
N GLN A 96 -5.75 -10.85 30.35
CA GLN A 96 -5.48 -10.69 28.92
C GLN A 96 -6.45 -9.63 28.33
N PRO A 97 -6.17 -8.33 28.49
CA PRO A 97 -7.11 -7.25 28.16
C PRO A 97 -7.57 -7.26 26.70
N TYR A 98 -6.67 -7.58 25.77
CA TYR A 98 -7.00 -7.66 24.33
C TYR A 98 -7.98 -8.78 24.03
N LYS A 99 -7.87 -9.93 24.71
CA LYS A 99 -8.80 -11.05 24.56
C LYS A 99 -10.17 -10.74 25.16
N LEU A 100 -10.22 -10.01 26.28
CA LEU A 100 -11.48 -9.55 26.87
C LEU A 100 -12.25 -8.63 25.92
N GLU A 101 -11.58 -7.69 25.26
CA GLU A 101 -12.20 -6.83 24.24
C GLU A 101 -12.76 -7.66 23.07
N LEU A 102 -12.01 -8.63 22.57
CA LEU A 102 -12.47 -9.52 21.50
C LEU A 102 -13.69 -10.34 21.93
N ILE A 103 -13.72 -10.84 23.17
CA ILE A 103 -14.89 -11.58 23.70
C ILE A 103 -16.13 -10.69 23.72
N ASP A 104 -16.00 -9.43 24.09
CA ASP A 104 -17.13 -8.49 24.18
C ASP A 104 -17.70 -8.13 22.79
N GLU A 105 -16.87 -8.16 21.75
CA GLU A 105 -17.28 -7.85 20.36
C GLU A 105 -17.94 -9.02 19.63
N ILE A 106 -17.60 -10.25 19.97
CA ILE A 106 -18.24 -11.43 19.37
C ILE A 106 -19.75 -11.34 19.63
N GLY A 107 -20.60 -11.57 18.62
CA GLY A 107 -22.06 -11.48 18.80
C GLY A 107 -22.68 -12.65 19.55
N ASP A 108 -22.05 -13.83 19.46
CA ASP A 108 -22.58 -15.11 19.94
C ASP A 108 -22.50 -15.27 21.47
N GLU A 109 -23.30 -16.14 22.07
CA GLU A 109 -23.27 -16.40 23.53
C GLU A 109 -22.08 -17.27 23.96
N GLU A 110 -21.56 -18.07 23.04
CA GLU A 110 -20.41 -18.95 23.20
C GLU A 110 -19.23 -18.47 22.34
N VAL A 111 -18.01 -18.73 22.80
CA VAL A 111 -16.78 -18.40 22.07
C VAL A 111 -15.92 -19.65 21.90
N GLY A 112 -15.27 -19.74 20.74
CA GLY A 112 -14.33 -20.82 20.43
C GLY A 112 -12.98 -20.61 21.09
N LEU A 113 -12.45 -21.67 21.68
CA LEU A 113 -11.09 -21.75 22.18
C LEU A 113 -10.32 -22.87 21.51
N TYR A 114 -9.02 -22.65 21.32
CA TYR A 114 -8.07 -23.69 20.99
C TYR A 114 -7.02 -23.82 22.07
N LYS A 115 -6.80 -25.06 22.51
CA LYS A 115 -5.74 -25.43 23.44
C LYS A 115 -4.69 -26.27 22.73
N GLN A 116 -3.43 -25.95 22.95
CA GLN A 116 -2.28 -26.75 22.55
C GLN A 116 -1.31 -26.83 23.75
N GLY A 117 -1.06 -28.04 24.24
CA GLY A 117 -0.29 -28.22 25.47
C GLY A 117 -0.88 -27.42 26.65
N GLU A 118 -0.13 -26.46 27.18
CA GLU A 118 -0.57 -25.58 28.28
C GLU A 118 -1.12 -24.23 27.79
N PHE A 119 -0.93 -23.91 26.50
CA PHE A 119 -1.38 -22.66 25.93
C PHE A 119 -2.84 -22.76 25.49
N VAL A 120 -3.65 -21.75 25.85
CA VAL A 120 -5.05 -21.63 25.46
C VAL A 120 -5.26 -20.26 24.84
N ASP A 121 -5.91 -20.24 23.67
CA ASP A 121 -6.16 -19.02 22.93
C ASP A 121 -7.62 -18.89 22.50
N LEU A 122 -8.07 -17.64 22.41
CA LEU A 122 -9.39 -17.27 21.90
C LEU A 122 -9.33 -17.26 20.37
N CYS A 123 -9.89 -18.29 19.74
CA CYS A 123 -9.79 -18.50 18.30
C CYS A 123 -10.94 -19.38 17.80
N GLN A 124 -11.51 -19.04 16.64
CA GLN A 124 -12.52 -19.88 15.98
C GLN A 124 -11.90 -20.98 15.10
N GLY A 125 -10.61 -20.87 14.79
CA GLY A 125 -9.90 -21.75 13.87
C GLY A 125 -10.28 -21.48 12.41
N PRO A 126 -10.11 -22.46 11.51
CA PRO A 126 -9.63 -23.81 11.80
C PRO A 126 -8.11 -23.91 12.02
N HIS A 127 -7.70 -24.94 12.77
CA HIS A 127 -6.30 -25.37 12.92
C HIS A 127 -6.04 -26.73 12.26
N VAL A 128 -4.76 -27.12 12.20
CA VAL A 128 -4.37 -28.51 11.98
C VAL A 128 -4.73 -29.36 13.20
N GLU A 129 -4.68 -30.69 13.08
CA GLU A 129 -5.01 -31.60 14.19
C GLU A 129 -3.92 -31.59 15.26
N ARG A 130 -2.65 -31.49 14.85
CA ARG A 130 -1.50 -31.60 15.74
C ARG A 130 -0.40 -30.62 15.37
N THR A 131 0.29 -30.10 16.39
CA THR A 131 1.42 -29.17 16.22
C THR A 131 2.54 -29.73 15.34
N GLY A 132 2.73 -31.06 15.30
CA GLY A 132 3.70 -31.72 14.43
C GLY A 132 3.39 -31.64 12.93
N GLN A 133 2.18 -31.19 12.55
CA GLN A 133 1.77 -31.00 11.15
C GLN A 133 2.16 -29.62 10.60
N VAL A 134 2.68 -28.71 11.43
CA VAL A 134 3.18 -27.41 10.97
C VAL A 134 4.43 -27.65 10.10
N PRO A 135 4.45 -27.21 8.83
CA PRO A 135 5.55 -27.48 7.89
C PRO A 135 6.71 -26.49 8.07
N ALA A 136 7.41 -26.14 6.99
CA ALA A 136 8.58 -25.28 7.02
C ALA A 136 8.21 -23.82 7.31
N PHE A 137 8.86 -23.21 8.32
CA PHE A 137 8.63 -21.83 8.72
C PHE A 137 9.94 -21.08 9.04
N LYS A 138 9.87 -19.75 8.96
CA LYS A 138 10.96 -18.83 9.36
C LYS A 138 10.37 -17.57 9.99
N LEU A 139 10.90 -17.10 11.12
CA LEU A 139 10.55 -15.79 11.65
C LEU A 139 11.35 -14.70 10.91
N MET A 140 10.64 -13.68 10.44
CA MET A 140 11.15 -12.72 9.45
C MET A 140 11.56 -11.41 10.10
N SER A 141 10.68 -10.79 10.89
CA SER A 141 10.90 -9.45 11.42
C SER A 141 9.99 -9.14 12.60
N VAL A 142 10.40 -8.15 13.39
CA VAL A 142 9.58 -7.51 14.42
C VAL A 142 9.18 -6.12 13.96
N ALA A 143 7.91 -5.75 14.10
CA ALA A 143 7.39 -4.42 13.82
C ALA A 143 6.55 -3.89 14.98
N GLY A 144 6.34 -2.57 15.04
CA GLY A 144 5.33 -1.97 15.93
C GLY A 144 3.96 -1.97 15.25
N ALA A 145 2.91 -2.32 15.99
CA ALA A 145 1.53 -2.25 15.51
C ALA A 145 0.64 -1.64 16.59
N TYR A 146 -0.18 -0.65 16.23
CA TYR A 146 -1.17 -0.12 17.16
C TYR A 146 -2.39 -1.05 17.22
N TRP A 147 -2.88 -1.31 18.43
CA TRP A 147 -4.10 -2.10 18.61
C TRP A 147 -5.26 -1.49 17.81
N ARG A 148 -5.99 -2.31 17.04
CA ARG A 148 -7.04 -1.88 16.07
C ARG A 148 -6.59 -0.86 15.01
N GLY A 149 -5.28 -0.71 14.80
CA GLY A 149 -4.74 0.26 13.83
C GLY A 149 -4.93 1.73 14.23
N SER A 150 -5.26 2.02 15.49
CA SER A 150 -5.47 3.38 15.99
C SER A 150 -4.28 3.86 16.80
N GLU A 151 -3.64 4.97 16.39
CA GLU A 151 -2.50 5.58 17.09
C GLU A 151 -2.80 6.01 18.54
N ASN A 152 -4.08 6.09 18.92
CA ASN A 152 -4.52 6.39 20.29
C ASN A 152 -4.46 5.17 21.23
N ASN A 153 -4.28 3.96 20.68
CA ASN A 153 -4.27 2.72 21.44
C ASN A 153 -2.83 2.29 21.80
N PRO A 154 -2.67 1.32 22.72
CA PRO A 154 -1.35 0.77 23.04
C PRO A 154 -0.61 0.26 21.80
N MET A 155 0.70 0.52 21.76
CA MET A 155 1.58 -0.01 20.72
C MET A 155 2.03 -1.42 21.13
N LEU A 156 1.73 -2.39 20.28
CA LEU A 156 2.11 -3.79 20.38
C LEU A 156 3.33 -4.09 19.51
N GLN A 157 3.96 -5.22 19.79
CA GLN A 157 5.06 -5.76 19.01
C GLN A 157 4.56 -6.92 18.18
N ARG A 158 4.63 -6.76 16.86
CA ARG A 158 4.21 -7.74 15.87
C ARG A 158 5.41 -8.57 15.43
N ILE A 159 5.33 -9.89 15.56
CA ILE A 159 6.30 -10.80 14.95
C ILE A 159 5.70 -11.35 13.66
N TYR A 160 6.43 -11.22 12.55
CA TYR A 160 6.07 -11.83 11.27
C TYR A 160 6.83 -13.15 11.06
N GLY A 161 6.13 -14.17 10.57
CA GLY A 161 6.71 -15.44 10.13
C GLY A 161 6.28 -15.80 8.71
N ALA A 162 7.17 -16.41 7.95
CA ALA A 162 6.87 -17.02 6.65
C ALA A 162 6.62 -18.52 6.83
N LEU A 163 5.69 -19.08 6.06
CA LEU A 163 5.38 -20.52 6.10
C LEU A 163 4.95 -21.04 4.73
N PHE A 164 5.55 -22.16 4.35
CA PHE A 164 5.30 -22.86 3.09
C PHE A 164 5.17 -24.37 3.33
N ASP A 165 4.58 -25.06 2.36
CA ASP A 165 4.27 -26.49 2.45
C ASP A 165 5.55 -27.34 2.48
N THR A 166 6.63 -26.83 1.89
CA THR A 166 7.93 -27.50 1.81
C THR A 166 9.08 -26.56 2.16
N GLN A 167 10.21 -27.14 2.59
CA GLN A 167 11.43 -26.38 2.84
C GLN A 167 11.97 -25.72 1.56
N GLU A 168 11.83 -26.38 0.41
CA GLU A 168 12.26 -25.85 -0.90
C GLU A 168 11.49 -24.57 -1.28
N GLU A 169 10.18 -24.53 -1.06
CA GLU A 169 9.36 -23.33 -1.28
C GLU A 169 9.74 -22.19 -0.32
N LEU A 170 10.02 -22.51 0.94
CA LEU A 170 10.47 -21.53 1.93
C LEU A 170 11.83 -20.95 1.53
N ASP A 171 12.80 -21.79 1.19
CA ASP A 171 14.15 -21.36 0.79
C ASP A 171 14.09 -20.47 -0.46
N ALA A 172 13.30 -20.86 -1.47
CA ALA A 172 13.08 -20.04 -2.67
C ALA A 172 12.45 -18.68 -2.34
N HIS A 173 11.52 -18.62 -1.38
CA HIS A 173 10.94 -17.37 -0.92
C HIS A 173 11.97 -16.48 -0.20
N LEU A 174 12.80 -17.07 0.66
CA LEU A 174 13.86 -16.34 1.37
C LEU A 174 14.93 -15.80 0.41
N GLU A 175 15.35 -16.60 -0.58
CA GLU A 175 16.26 -16.17 -1.64
C GLU A 175 15.68 -15.01 -2.46
N ALA A 176 14.38 -15.09 -2.81
CA ALA A 176 13.70 -14.01 -3.51
C ALA A 176 13.67 -12.71 -2.70
N ILE A 177 13.43 -12.78 -1.38
CA ILE A 177 13.50 -11.63 -0.47
C ILE A 177 14.91 -11.05 -0.40
N GLU A 178 15.94 -11.90 -0.34
CA GLU A 178 17.32 -11.44 -0.29
C GLU A 178 17.74 -10.73 -1.60
N GLU A 179 17.40 -11.33 -2.74
CA GLU A 179 17.60 -10.73 -4.06
C GLU A 179 16.83 -9.42 -4.21
N ALA A 180 15.63 -9.36 -3.66
CA ALA A 180 14.81 -8.17 -3.62
C ALA A 180 15.48 -7.06 -2.79
N ALA A 181 15.93 -7.38 -1.58
CA ALA A 181 16.63 -6.45 -0.70
C ALA A 181 17.93 -5.92 -1.33
N LYS A 182 18.60 -6.74 -2.18
CA LYS A 182 19.79 -6.30 -2.93
C LYS A 182 19.48 -5.20 -3.96
N ARG A 183 18.25 -5.16 -4.46
CA ARG A 183 17.78 -4.25 -5.51
C ARG A 183 16.97 -3.08 -4.96
N ASP A 184 16.86 -2.96 -3.63
CA ASP A 184 16.18 -1.85 -2.99
C ASP A 184 16.86 -0.53 -3.35
N HIS A 185 16.10 0.39 -3.94
CA HIS A 185 16.59 1.70 -4.38
C HIS A 185 17.13 2.54 -3.23
N ARG A 186 16.70 2.33 -1.99
CA ARG A 186 17.23 3.03 -0.80
C ARG A 186 18.64 2.56 -0.49
N ARG A 187 18.91 1.26 -0.63
CA ARG A 187 20.25 0.69 -0.46
C ARG A 187 21.16 1.16 -1.58
N LEU A 188 20.73 0.97 -2.83
CA LEU A 188 21.49 1.37 -4.02
C LEU A 188 21.69 2.89 -4.08
N GLY A 189 20.69 3.68 -3.70
CA GLY A 189 20.75 5.13 -3.68
C GLY A 189 21.87 5.64 -2.77
N ARG A 190 22.06 5.00 -1.61
CA ARG A 190 23.17 5.28 -0.70
C ARG A 190 24.50 4.74 -1.22
N GLU A 191 24.55 3.48 -1.66
CA GLU A 191 25.79 2.83 -2.13
C GLU A 191 26.37 3.52 -3.38
N LEU A 192 25.51 4.00 -4.27
CA LEU A 192 25.89 4.65 -5.53
C LEU A 192 25.99 6.18 -5.43
N ASP A 193 25.64 6.78 -4.29
CA ASP A 193 25.63 8.22 -4.06
C ASP A 193 24.65 8.96 -5.01
N LEU A 194 23.40 8.51 -5.06
CA LEU A 194 22.35 9.05 -5.93
C LEU A 194 21.47 10.09 -5.23
N PHE A 195 21.08 9.83 -3.98
CA PHE A 195 20.22 10.71 -3.21
C PHE A 195 20.36 10.44 -1.71
N SER A 196 19.89 11.39 -0.89
CA SER A 196 19.74 11.23 0.56
C SER A 196 18.38 11.72 1.05
N PHE A 197 18.06 11.33 2.28
CA PHE A 197 16.98 11.86 3.08
C PHE A 197 17.55 12.35 4.41
N HIS A 198 17.00 13.45 4.92
CA HIS A 198 17.40 14.05 6.19
C HIS A 198 16.14 14.30 7.02
N GLU A 199 15.81 13.35 7.90
CA GLU A 199 14.58 13.40 8.71
C GLU A 199 14.51 14.65 9.58
N GLU A 200 15.66 15.12 10.08
CA GLU A 200 15.81 16.33 10.88
C GLU A 200 15.45 17.61 10.12
N PHE A 201 15.51 17.59 8.78
CA PHE A 201 15.21 18.74 7.93
C PHE A 201 13.91 18.60 7.13
N GLY A 202 13.26 17.43 7.19
CA GLY A 202 11.97 17.20 6.55
C GLY A 202 11.82 15.78 6.00
N PRO A 203 11.04 14.90 6.64
CA PRO A 203 10.86 13.54 6.15
C PRO A 203 10.11 13.53 4.81
N GLY A 204 10.56 12.66 3.90
CA GLY A 204 9.98 12.52 2.57
C GLY A 204 10.37 13.62 1.58
N LEU A 205 11.39 14.41 1.88
CA LEU A 205 11.97 15.39 0.96
C LEU A 205 13.33 14.87 0.45
N VAL A 206 13.41 14.65 -0.86
CA VAL A 206 14.57 14.01 -1.51
C VAL A 206 15.67 15.03 -1.78
N TYR A 207 16.90 14.72 -1.36
CA TYR A 207 18.09 15.47 -1.72
C TYR A 207 18.81 14.72 -2.85
N TRP A 208 18.73 15.26 -4.07
CA TRP A 208 19.37 14.63 -5.24
C TRP A 208 20.87 14.96 -5.27
N HIS A 209 21.71 13.93 -5.28
CA HIS A 209 23.17 14.07 -5.37
C HIS A 209 23.59 14.22 -6.84
N PRO A 210 24.84 14.61 -7.16
CA PRO A 210 25.26 14.85 -8.55
C PRO A 210 24.99 13.70 -9.52
N LYS A 211 25.15 12.45 -9.08
CA LYS A 211 24.87 11.27 -9.94
C LYS A 211 23.37 11.05 -10.13
N GLY A 212 22.57 11.11 -9.06
CA GLY A 212 21.12 10.99 -9.17
C GLY A 212 20.51 12.15 -9.96
N GLY A 213 21.02 13.37 -9.76
CA GLY A 213 20.68 14.54 -10.56
C GLY A 213 20.96 14.32 -12.04
N ARG A 214 22.09 13.71 -12.41
CA ARG A 214 22.38 13.35 -13.80
C ARG A 214 21.38 12.35 -14.38
N VAL A 215 21.06 11.29 -13.63
CA VAL A 215 20.05 10.29 -14.06
C VAL A 215 18.71 10.98 -14.29
N ARG A 216 18.27 11.80 -13.33
CA ARG A 216 17.05 12.59 -13.43
C ARG A 216 17.05 13.51 -14.66
N THR A 217 18.14 14.24 -14.92
CA THR A 217 18.24 15.12 -16.10
C THR A 217 18.12 14.34 -17.40
N ILE A 218 18.74 13.17 -17.52
CA ILE A 218 18.64 12.33 -18.72
C ILE A 218 17.19 11.93 -18.99
N ILE A 219 16.46 11.52 -17.94
CA ILE A 219 15.04 11.15 -18.01
C ILE A 219 14.20 12.37 -18.40
N GLU A 220 14.40 13.51 -17.75
CA GLU A 220 13.66 14.73 -18.03
C GLU A 220 13.92 15.26 -19.45
N ASP A 221 15.16 15.19 -19.95
CA ASP A 221 15.50 15.63 -21.31
C ASP A 221 14.86 14.73 -22.37
N PHE A 222 14.87 13.41 -22.15
CA PHE A 222 14.13 12.47 -22.99
C PHE A 222 12.63 12.79 -22.99
N TRP A 223 12.07 13.02 -21.81
CA TRP A 223 10.66 13.39 -21.64
C TRP A 223 10.31 14.67 -22.41
N ARG A 224 11.11 15.74 -22.25
CA ARG A 224 10.90 17.03 -22.95
C ARG A 224 10.93 16.84 -24.46
N ALA A 225 11.94 16.12 -24.97
CA ALA A 225 12.08 15.88 -26.41
C ALA A 225 10.88 15.11 -26.97
N ALA A 226 10.43 14.06 -26.28
CA ALA A 226 9.26 13.28 -26.66
C ALA A 226 7.97 14.13 -26.63
N HIS A 227 7.77 14.96 -25.61
CA HIS A 227 6.58 15.81 -25.48
C HIS A 227 6.51 16.89 -26.56
N PHE A 228 7.63 17.54 -26.88
CA PHE A 228 7.67 18.47 -28.00
C PHE A 228 7.36 17.77 -29.34
N ALA A 229 7.91 16.58 -29.56
CA ALA A 229 7.62 15.79 -30.75
C ALA A 229 6.14 15.36 -30.84
N ALA A 230 5.49 15.11 -29.70
CA ALA A 230 4.08 14.76 -29.60
C ALA A 230 3.12 15.97 -29.69
N GLY A 231 3.66 17.19 -29.79
CA GLY A 231 2.89 18.43 -29.94
C GLY A 231 2.34 18.99 -28.62
N TYR A 232 3.07 18.80 -27.52
CA TYR A 232 2.81 19.46 -26.25
C TYR A 232 3.61 20.75 -26.14
N ASP A 233 2.97 21.78 -25.58
CA ASP A 233 3.62 23.00 -25.15
C ASP A 233 3.98 22.90 -23.67
N LEU A 234 5.23 23.15 -23.33
CA LEU A 234 5.68 23.09 -21.94
C LEU A 234 5.43 24.41 -21.23
N VAL A 235 4.79 24.33 -20.06
CA VAL A 235 4.51 25.46 -19.17
C VAL A 235 5.23 25.30 -17.84
N TYR A 236 5.37 26.40 -17.09
CA TYR A 236 5.95 26.41 -15.75
C TYR A 236 5.05 27.21 -14.82
N THR A 237 4.61 26.60 -13.72
CA THR A 237 3.65 27.22 -12.82
C THR A 237 4.20 27.39 -11.40
N PRO A 238 3.75 28.40 -10.63
CA PRO A 238 4.20 28.63 -9.27
C PRO A 238 3.99 27.41 -8.34
N HIS A 239 4.78 27.32 -7.27
CA HIS A 239 4.62 26.26 -6.26
C HIS A 239 3.59 26.57 -5.17
N ILE A 240 3.10 27.80 -5.10
CA ILE A 240 2.17 28.27 -4.07
C ILE A 240 0.96 28.96 -4.71
N GLY A 241 -0.19 28.83 -4.08
CA GLY A 241 -1.43 29.47 -4.51
C GLY A 241 -2.29 29.90 -3.32
N LYS A 242 -3.02 31.01 -3.48
CA LYS A 242 -4.00 31.48 -2.48
C LYS A 242 -5.11 30.46 -2.28
N ALA A 243 -5.69 30.40 -1.08
CA ALA A 243 -6.86 29.58 -0.74
C ALA A 243 -7.95 29.60 -1.82
N THR A 244 -8.30 30.79 -2.32
CA THR A 244 -9.32 30.98 -3.37
C THR A 244 -9.10 30.19 -4.66
N LEU A 245 -7.85 29.85 -5.04
CA LEU A 245 -7.56 28.99 -6.19
C LEU A 245 -8.06 27.57 -5.92
N TRP A 246 -7.75 27.07 -4.73
CA TRP A 246 -8.03 25.71 -4.28
C TRP A 246 -9.51 25.51 -3.98
N GLU A 247 -10.17 26.48 -3.36
CA GLU A 247 -11.62 26.53 -3.16
C GLU A 247 -12.36 26.40 -4.49
N LYS A 248 -12.01 27.24 -5.48
CA LYS A 248 -12.66 27.22 -6.80
C LYS A 248 -12.44 25.92 -7.56
N SER A 249 -11.31 25.26 -7.33
CA SER A 249 -11.01 23.97 -7.92
C SER A 249 -11.58 22.77 -7.14
N GLY A 250 -12.19 23.00 -5.97
CA GLY A 250 -12.71 21.96 -5.07
C GLY A 250 -11.65 21.25 -4.21
N HIS A 251 -10.35 21.53 -4.38
CA HIS A 251 -9.29 20.79 -3.69
C HIS A 251 -9.30 21.00 -2.17
N LEU A 252 -9.76 22.15 -1.65
CA LEU A 252 -9.93 22.32 -0.20
C LEU A 252 -11.11 21.53 0.38
N ASP A 253 -12.08 21.14 -0.44
CA ASP A 253 -13.22 20.34 0.03
C ASP A 253 -12.92 18.85 0.00
N PHE A 254 -12.20 18.40 -1.04
CA PHE A 254 -11.95 16.98 -1.29
C PHE A 254 -10.55 16.49 -0.91
N TYR A 255 -9.56 17.37 -0.84
CA TYR A 255 -8.14 16.99 -0.74
C TYR A 255 -7.37 17.67 0.39
N LYS A 256 -8.04 18.49 1.22
CA LYS A 256 -7.40 19.28 2.29
C LYS A 256 -6.57 18.47 3.27
N GLU A 257 -6.99 17.25 3.60
CA GLU A 257 -6.26 16.38 4.52
C GLU A 257 -4.89 15.95 3.99
N ASN A 258 -4.73 15.93 2.66
CA ASN A 258 -3.48 15.59 1.97
C ASN A 258 -2.72 16.83 1.51
N MET A 259 -3.16 18.03 1.87
CA MET A 259 -2.47 19.29 1.61
C MET A 259 -1.63 19.68 2.82
N TYR A 260 -0.47 20.30 2.57
CA TYR A 260 0.27 20.96 3.64
C TYR A 260 -0.57 22.07 4.27
N SER A 261 -0.35 22.31 5.57
CA SER A 261 -0.99 23.41 6.28
C SER A 261 -0.75 24.76 5.58
N PRO A 262 -1.75 25.67 5.60
CA PRO A 262 -1.59 26.97 4.98
C PRO A 262 -0.49 27.79 5.67
N MET A 263 0.16 28.63 4.87
CA MET A 263 0.97 29.74 5.33
C MET A 263 0.09 30.99 5.37
N ASP A 264 -0.06 31.60 6.55
CA ASP A 264 -0.70 32.91 6.67
C ASP A 264 0.28 33.99 6.20
N ILE A 265 -0.07 34.65 5.09
CA ILE A 265 0.67 35.78 4.52
C ILE A 265 -0.28 36.97 4.46
N ASP A 266 -0.06 37.94 5.35
CA ASP A 266 -0.85 39.17 5.46
C ASP A 266 -2.37 38.92 5.67
N GLY A 267 -2.72 37.92 6.48
CA GLY A 267 -4.11 37.54 6.75
C GLY A 267 -4.76 36.75 5.61
N GLN A 268 -3.95 36.20 4.70
CA GLN A 268 -4.41 35.36 3.59
C GLN A 268 -3.70 34.01 3.62
N ASP A 269 -4.49 32.95 3.53
CA ASP A 269 -3.96 31.59 3.46
C ASP A 269 -3.38 31.29 2.07
N TYR A 270 -2.13 30.84 2.05
CA TYR A 270 -1.46 30.26 0.89
C TYR A 270 -1.12 28.81 1.13
N TYR A 271 -1.28 27.98 0.10
CA TYR A 271 -0.95 26.56 0.16
C TYR A 271 0.15 26.24 -0.85
N ALA A 272 1.05 25.33 -0.46
CA ALA A 272 1.90 24.64 -1.42
C ALA A 272 1.03 23.77 -2.34
N LYS A 273 1.36 23.73 -3.64
CA LYS A 273 0.52 23.03 -4.63
C LYS A 273 0.55 21.52 -4.43
N PRO A 274 -0.60 20.85 -4.24
CA PRO A 274 -0.68 19.38 -4.23
C PRO A 274 -0.77 18.78 -5.65
N MET A 275 -1.18 19.61 -6.63
CA MET A 275 -1.41 19.26 -8.05
C MET A 275 -1.23 20.50 -8.94
N ASN A 276 -0.95 20.31 -10.24
CA ASN A 276 -0.70 21.42 -11.18
C ASN A 276 -1.97 21.92 -11.89
N CYS A 277 -3.02 21.10 -11.96
CA CYS A 277 -4.24 21.32 -12.75
C CYS A 277 -4.83 22.74 -12.62
N PRO A 278 -5.01 23.31 -11.40
CA PRO A 278 -5.62 24.64 -11.26
C PRO A 278 -4.82 25.76 -11.91
N PHE A 279 -3.49 25.63 -11.99
CA PHE A 279 -2.63 26.61 -12.63
C PHE A 279 -2.67 26.51 -14.15
N HIS A 280 -2.67 25.29 -14.70
CA HIS A 280 -2.81 25.06 -16.15
C HIS A 280 -4.14 25.64 -16.66
N ILE A 281 -5.21 25.51 -15.88
CA ILE A 281 -6.50 26.14 -16.17
C ILE A 281 -6.39 27.68 -16.17
N GLN A 282 -5.61 28.29 -15.26
CA GLN A 282 -5.41 29.75 -15.32
C GLN A 282 -4.68 30.17 -16.60
N ILE A 283 -3.67 29.40 -17.03
CA ILE A 283 -2.97 29.64 -18.30
C ILE A 283 -3.93 29.52 -19.48
N TYR A 284 -4.76 28.47 -19.52
CA TYR A 284 -5.77 28.29 -20.57
C TYR A 284 -6.68 29.53 -20.70
N LYS A 285 -7.14 30.07 -19.56
CA LYS A 285 -8.04 31.22 -19.45
C LYS A 285 -7.43 32.57 -19.82
N THR A 286 -6.11 32.68 -20.03
CA THR A 286 -5.45 33.95 -20.37
C THR A 286 -5.88 34.55 -21.70
N ASN A 287 -6.39 33.71 -22.62
CA ASN A 287 -6.79 34.11 -23.96
C ASN A 287 -8.16 33.53 -24.32
N LEU A 288 -8.90 34.23 -25.18
CA LEU A 288 -10.06 33.68 -25.84
C LEU A 288 -9.61 32.57 -26.81
N ARG A 289 -10.30 31.42 -26.78
CA ARG A 289 -9.97 30.25 -27.60
C ARG A 289 -11.08 29.97 -28.61
N SER A 290 -10.68 29.70 -29.85
CA SER A 290 -11.54 29.16 -30.89
C SER A 290 -11.61 27.64 -30.79
N TYR A 291 -12.71 27.04 -31.26
CA TYR A 291 -12.80 25.58 -31.41
C TYR A 291 -11.70 25.00 -32.29
N ARG A 292 -11.11 25.83 -33.18
CA ARG A 292 -9.99 25.49 -34.08
C ARG A 292 -8.64 25.41 -33.37
N ASP A 293 -8.51 26.05 -32.22
CA ASP A 293 -7.29 26.02 -31.43
C ASP A 293 -7.16 24.70 -30.66
N LEU A 294 -8.25 23.92 -30.55
CA LEU A 294 -8.32 22.66 -29.84
C LEU A 294 -7.97 21.46 -30.74
N PRO A 295 -7.19 20.48 -30.26
CA PRO A 295 -6.79 20.30 -28.87
C PRO A 295 -5.53 21.10 -28.47
N ILE A 296 -5.52 21.66 -27.26
CA ILE A 296 -4.36 22.30 -26.64
C ILE A 296 -3.78 21.34 -25.61
N ARG A 297 -2.48 21.03 -25.72
CA ARG A 297 -1.79 20.11 -24.82
C ARG A 297 -0.71 20.85 -24.04
N MET A 298 -0.90 20.98 -22.73
CA MET A 298 0.07 21.65 -21.85
C MET A 298 0.78 20.61 -21.00
N GLY A 299 2.10 20.52 -21.09
CA GLY A 299 2.93 19.66 -20.23
C GLY A 299 3.70 20.48 -19.20
N GLU A 300 3.98 19.91 -18.03
CA GLU A 300 4.85 20.50 -17.02
C GLU A 300 5.55 19.40 -16.22
N LEU A 301 6.88 19.50 -16.08
CA LEU A 301 7.59 18.77 -15.03
C LEU A 301 7.32 19.48 -13.69
N GLY A 302 6.12 19.27 -13.15
CA GLY A 302 5.52 20.07 -12.10
C GLY A 302 5.82 19.53 -10.71
N THR A 303 6.61 20.27 -9.93
CA THR A 303 6.89 19.89 -8.53
C THR A 303 5.74 20.22 -7.60
N VAL A 304 5.17 19.20 -7.00
CA VAL A 304 4.04 19.25 -6.08
C VAL A 304 4.42 18.75 -4.69
N TYR A 305 3.59 19.08 -3.71
CA TYR A 305 3.78 18.72 -2.31
C TYR A 305 2.50 18.13 -1.72
N ARG A 306 2.58 16.89 -1.23
CA ARG A 306 1.47 16.18 -0.60
C ARG A 306 1.81 15.82 0.85
N TYR A 307 0.87 16.08 1.75
CA TYR A 307 1.02 15.74 3.15
C TYR A 307 0.74 14.26 3.37
N GLU A 308 1.75 13.44 3.12
CA GLU A 308 1.75 12.01 3.48
C GLU A 308 2.14 11.84 4.95
N ARG A 309 1.46 10.95 5.68
CA ARG A 309 1.85 10.64 7.06
C ARG A 309 3.29 10.09 7.09
N SER A 310 4.07 10.44 8.11
CA SER A 310 5.50 10.03 8.16
C SER A 310 5.67 8.51 8.11
N GLY A 311 4.78 7.75 8.74
CA GLY A 311 4.82 6.29 8.76
C GLY A 311 4.56 5.60 7.42
N VAL A 312 4.07 6.31 6.40
CA VAL A 312 3.83 5.74 5.06
C VAL A 312 4.90 6.12 4.04
N LEU A 313 5.88 6.94 4.41
CA LEU A 313 6.96 7.36 3.51
C LEU A 313 7.90 6.19 3.20
N HIS A 314 8.31 6.05 1.93
CA HIS A 314 9.12 4.92 1.49
C HIS A 314 10.10 5.28 0.37
N GLY A 315 11.32 5.64 0.74
CA GLY A 315 12.39 6.01 -0.20
C GLY A 315 11.88 7.01 -1.25
N LEU A 316 12.20 6.80 -2.53
CA LEU A 316 11.65 7.57 -3.65
C LEU A 316 10.22 7.21 -4.08
N MET A 317 9.65 6.09 -3.61
CA MET A 317 8.35 5.60 -4.11
C MET A 317 7.18 6.34 -3.46
N ARG A 318 7.31 6.75 -2.19
CA ARG A 318 6.29 7.53 -1.48
C ARG A 318 6.96 8.66 -0.70
N VAL A 319 6.84 9.87 -1.24
CA VAL A 319 7.52 11.09 -0.77
C VAL A 319 6.52 12.23 -0.63
N ARG A 320 6.90 13.27 0.11
CA ARG A 320 6.06 14.46 0.29
C ARG A 320 6.27 15.51 -0.80
N GLY A 321 7.47 15.57 -1.38
CA GLY A 321 7.80 16.48 -2.48
C GLY A 321 8.31 15.71 -3.68
N PHE A 322 7.67 15.88 -4.83
CA PHE A 322 8.02 15.17 -6.05
C PHE A 322 7.65 15.98 -7.30
N THR A 323 8.29 15.65 -8.41
CA THR A 323 8.02 16.26 -9.71
C THR A 323 7.27 15.25 -10.56
N GLN A 324 6.07 15.62 -10.96
CA GLN A 324 5.27 14.82 -11.88
C GLN A 324 5.58 15.24 -13.32
N ASP A 325 5.60 14.27 -14.22
CA ASP A 325 5.47 14.44 -15.65
C ASP A 325 4.01 14.75 -16.03
N ASP A 326 3.51 15.88 -15.52
CA ASP A 326 2.09 16.21 -15.58
C ASP A 326 1.73 16.85 -16.92
N ALA A 327 0.51 16.58 -17.41
CA ALA A 327 -0.01 17.23 -18.60
C ALA A 327 -1.54 17.37 -18.55
N HIS A 328 -2.03 18.49 -19.06
CA HIS A 328 -3.45 18.79 -19.17
C HIS A 328 -3.81 19.10 -20.62
N ILE A 329 -4.75 18.32 -21.16
CA ILE A 329 -5.23 18.48 -22.53
C ILE A 329 -6.63 19.07 -22.51
N PHE A 330 -6.76 20.24 -23.12
CA PHE A 330 -8.04 20.89 -23.36
C PHE A 330 -8.50 20.52 -24.77
N CYS A 331 -9.60 19.80 -24.87
CA CYS A 331 -10.14 19.34 -26.15
C CYS A 331 -11.67 19.46 -26.18
N ARG A 332 -12.24 19.33 -27.37
CA ARG A 332 -13.70 19.26 -27.53
C ARG A 332 -14.22 17.87 -27.18
N PRO A 333 -15.51 17.71 -26.82
CA PRO A 333 -16.10 16.40 -26.55
C PRO A 333 -15.89 15.37 -27.66
N ASP A 334 -15.94 15.80 -28.93
CA ASP A 334 -15.72 14.93 -30.10
C ASP A 334 -14.27 14.45 -30.25
N GLN A 335 -13.32 15.09 -29.57
CA GLN A 335 -11.88 14.79 -29.65
C GLN A 335 -11.40 13.91 -28.48
N VAL A 336 -12.19 13.76 -27.41
CA VAL A 336 -11.78 13.11 -26.16
C VAL A 336 -11.23 11.71 -26.40
N LYS A 337 -11.98 10.86 -27.11
CA LYS A 337 -11.56 9.48 -27.40
C LYS A 337 -10.22 9.43 -28.12
N ALA A 338 -10.07 10.18 -29.22
CA ALA A 338 -8.84 10.20 -30.00
C ALA A 338 -7.63 10.73 -29.23
N GLU A 339 -7.83 11.70 -28.31
CA GLU A 339 -6.74 12.17 -27.44
C GLU A 339 -6.35 11.13 -26.39
N ILE A 340 -7.29 10.38 -25.83
CA ILE A 340 -6.99 9.30 -24.88
C ILE A 340 -6.23 8.16 -25.58
N GLU A 341 -6.64 7.76 -26.79
CA GLU A 341 -5.91 6.75 -27.59
C GLU A 341 -4.45 7.18 -27.79
N ARG A 342 -4.23 8.45 -28.17
CA ARG A 342 -2.87 9.01 -28.30
C ARG A 342 -2.07 8.99 -27.00
N ILE A 343 -2.70 9.24 -25.85
CA ILE A 343 -2.03 9.21 -24.54
C ILE A 343 -1.66 7.77 -24.17
N VAL A 344 -2.52 6.80 -24.45
CA VAL A 344 -2.23 5.37 -24.22
C VAL A 344 -1.03 4.94 -25.07
N ASP A 345 -1.05 5.24 -26.38
CA ASP A 345 0.09 4.98 -27.27
C ASP A 345 1.38 5.63 -26.76
N PHE A 346 1.29 6.88 -26.31
CA PHE A 346 2.45 7.61 -25.82
C PHE A 346 2.98 7.03 -24.51
N THR A 347 2.09 6.58 -23.62
CA THR A 347 2.46 5.87 -22.40
C THR A 347 3.18 4.56 -22.73
N MET A 348 2.66 3.77 -23.69
CA MET A 348 3.30 2.53 -24.12
C MET A 348 4.69 2.77 -24.73
N PHE A 349 4.86 3.87 -25.48
CA PHE A 349 6.18 4.29 -25.97
C PHE A 349 7.17 4.54 -24.82
N PHE A 350 6.75 5.23 -23.76
CA PHE A 350 7.60 5.46 -22.59
C PHE A 350 7.92 4.17 -21.84
N LEU A 351 6.92 3.32 -21.57
CA LEU A 351 7.12 2.03 -20.91
C LEU A 351 8.14 1.17 -21.67
N GLY A 352 7.99 1.06 -23.00
CA GLY A 352 8.94 0.34 -23.85
C GLY A 352 10.34 0.97 -23.86
N ALA A 353 10.46 2.29 -23.87
CA ALA A 353 11.75 2.98 -23.83
C ALA A 353 12.53 2.71 -22.52
N PHE A 354 11.82 2.48 -21.42
CA PHE A 354 12.40 2.13 -20.12
C PHE A 354 12.50 0.62 -19.87
N GLY A 355 12.04 -0.22 -20.80
CA GLY A 355 12.09 -1.68 -20.69
C GLY A 355 11.06 -2.28 -19.73
N PHE A 356 9.94 -1.58 -19.51
CA PHE A 356 8.83 -2.09 -18.71
C PHE A 356 7.88 -2.92 -19.58
N ASP A 357 8.16 -4.22 -19.65
CA ASP A 357 7.37 -5.19 -20.43
C ASP A 357 6.17 -5.76 -19.65
N LYS A 358 6.10 -5.49 -18.34
CA LYS A 358 5.07 -6.03 -17.44
C LYS A 358 4.38 -4.90 -16.68
N PHE A 359 3.08 -4.78 -16.89
CA PHE A 359 2.22 -3.83 -16.21
C PHE A 359 0.80 -4.39 -16.13
N HIS A 360 0.02 -3.85 -15.18
CA HIS A 360 -1.39 -4.14 -15.02
C HIS A 360 -2.18 -2.87 -15.33
N VAL A 361 -3.25 -3.00 -16.12
CA VAL A 361 -4.14 -1.88 -16.43
C VAL A 361 -5.38 -1.99 -15.54
N TYR A 362 -5.78 -0.89 -14.93
CA TYR A 362 -7.00 -0.78 -14.16
C TYR A 362 -7.89 0.32 -14.74
N LEU A 363 -9.17 0.01 -14.90
CA LEU A 363 -10.21 1.01 -15.14
C LEU A 363 -10.79 1.42 -13.78
N SER A 364 -10.34 2.56 -13.26
CA SER A 364 -10.78 3.03 -11.95
C SER A 364 -12.07 3.81 -12.08
N THR A 365 -13.10 3.34 -11.39
CA THR A 365 -14.47 3.89 -11.44
C THR A 365 -14.84 4.56 -10.11
N ARG A 366 -15.96 5.30 -10.09
CA ARG A 366 -16.43 5.96 -8.87
C ARG A 366 -16.89 4.94 -7.83
N ASP A 367 -16.70 5.25 -6.56
CA ASP A 367 -17.42 4.59 -5.47
C ASP A 367 -18.88 5.08 -5.47
N GLU A 368 -19.84 4.15 -5.37
CA GLU A 368 -21.27 4.48 -5.25
C GLU A 368 -21.57 5.33 -4.01
N LYS A 369 -20.77 5.18 -2.94
CA LYS A 369 -20.92 5.89 -1.66
C LYS A 369 -19.97 7.08 -1.49
N GLY A 370 -19.05 7.28 -2.44
CA GLY A 370 -18.03 8.31 -2.40
C GLY A 370 -18.57 9.70 -2.78
N LYS A 371 -17.82 10.74 -2.41
CA LYS A 371 -18.08 12.10 -2.91
C LYS A 371 -17.41 12.28 -4.28
N TYR A 372 -18.16 12.75 -5.26
CA TYR A 372 -17.67 13.05 -6.61
C TYR A 372 -18.26 14.37 -7.12
N ALA A 373 -17.59 14.98 -8.09
CA ALA A 373 -18.06 16.16 -8.82
C ALA A 373 -18.70 15.75 -10.16
N GLY A 374 -19.61 16.60 -10.68
CA GLY A 374 -20.26 16.37 -11.98
C GLY A 374 -21.55 15.55 -11.91
N SER A 375 -22.12 15.24 -13.08
CA SER A 375 -23.36 14.45 -13.20
C SER A 375 -23.07 12.97 -13.42
N LEU A 376 -24.02 12.08 -13.06
CA LEU A 376 -23.89 10.64 -13.31
C LEU A 376 -23.74 10.32 -14.81
N GLU A 377 -24.41 11.08 -15.67
CA GLU A 377 -24.32 10.94 -17.13
C GLU A 377 -22.90 11.21 -17.63
N ASP A 378 -22.24 12.26 -17.12
CA ASP A 378 -20.85 12.58 -17.48
C ASP A 378 -19.89 11.45 -17.05
N TRP A 379 -20.14 10.86 -15.88
CA TRP A 379 -19.35 9.75 -15.34
C TRP A 379 -19.51 8.48 -16.18
N GLU A 380 -20.74 8.12 -16.54
CA GLU A 380 -21.01 6.98 -17.42
C GLU A 380 -20.38 7.17 -18.79
N MET A 381 -20.57 8.36 -19.39
CA MET A 381 -19.95 8.70 -20.68
C MET A 381 -18.43 8.59 -20.62
N SER A 382 -17.80 9.19 -19.62
CA SER A 382 -16.34 9.18 -19.46
C SER A 382 -15.81 7.76 -19.24
N THR A 383 -16.46 6.98 -18.37
CA THR A 383 -16.05 5.59 -18.08
C THR A 383 -16.17 4.70 -19.32
N ASN A 384 -17.23 4.87 -20.12
CA ASN A 384 -17.42 4.11 -21.34
C ASN A 384 -16.36 4.47 -22.39
N ILE A 385 -16.01 5.76 -22.55
CA ILE A 385 -14.93 6.17 -23.45
C ILE A 385 -13.60 5.53 -23.04
N LEU A 386 -13.25 5.56 -21.74
CA LEU A 386 -12.03 4.92 -21.26
C LEU A 386 -12.03 3.41 -21.54
N ARG A 387 -13.14 2.72 -21.27
CA ARG A 387 -13.29 1.29 -21.58
C ARG A 387 -13.08 0.99 -23.05
N GLU A 388 -13.75 1.74 -23.94
CA GLU A 388 -13.61 1.56 -25.38
C GLU A 388 -12.17 1.74 -25.87
N VAL A 389 -11.41 2.66 -25.25
CA VAL A 389 -10.00 2.88 -25.59
C VAL A 389 -9.11 1.73 -25.10
N ILE A 390 -9.33 1.23 -23.88
CA ILE A 390 -8.58 0.06 -23.37
C ILE A 390 -8.83 -1.15 -24.28
N GLU A 391 -10.11 -1.41 -24.60
CA GLU A 391 -10.52 -2.51 -25.48
C GLU A 391 -9.97 -2.35 -26.90
N SER A 392 -9.89 -1.13 -27.45
CA SER A 392 -9.34 -0.91 -28.79
C SER A 392 -7.83 -1.15 -28.90
N HIS A 393 -7.11 -1.15 -27.77
CA HIS A 393 -5.68 -1.44 -27.68
C HIS A 393 -5.39 -2.90 -27.26
N ASP A 394 -6.43 -3.75 -27.17
CA ASP A 394 -6.33 -5.14 -26.72
C ASP A 394 -5.60 -5.29 -25.37
N LEU A 395 -5.74 -4.29 -24.47
CA LEU A 395 -5.08 -4.27 -23.17
C LEU A 395 -5.93 -5.04 -22.14
N PRO A 396 -5.38 -6.08 -21.49
CA PRO A 396 -6.05 -6.74 -20.37
C PRO A 396 -6.19 -5.74 -19.22
N TYR A 397 -7.38 -5.64 -18.63
CA TYR A 397 -7.62 -4.73 -17.52
C TYR A 397 -8.59 -5.30 -16.48
N ASP A 398 -8.42 -4.82 -15.25
CA ASP A 398 -9.34 -5.07 -14.14
C ASP A 398 -10.12 -3.79 -13.78
N ILE A 399 -11.26 -3.92 -13.11
CA ILE A 399 -12.04 -2.78 -12.61
C ILE A 399 -11.61 -2.48 -11.18
N ASP A 400 -11.24 -1.22 -10.93
CA ASP A 400 -10.90 -0.72 -9.58
C ASP A 400 -12.01 0.21 -9.07
N GLU A 401 -12.99 -0.38 -8.38
CA GLU A 401 -14.15 0.37 -7.84
C GLU A 401 -13.72 1.29 -6.70
N GLY A 402 -13.99 2.60 -6.86
CA GLY A 402 -13.58 3.61 -5.89
C GLY A 402 -12.16 4.13 -6.08
N GLY A 403 -11.40 3.58 -7.04
CA GLY A 403 -10.06 4.06 -7.36
C GLY A 403 -10.01 5.38 -8.15
N ALA A 404 -11.16 5.86 -8.65
CA ALA A 404 -11.24 7.10 -9.41
C ALA A 404 -10.90 8.36 -8.58
N VAL A 405 -10.54 9.45 -9.25
CA VAL A 405 -10.37 10.76 -8.62
C VAL A 405 -11.70 11.51 -8.56
N PHE A 406 -11.83 12.48 -7.66
CA PHE A 406 -13.12 13.15 -7.40
C PHE A 406 -13.75 13.84 -8.64
N TYR A 407 -12.98 14.11 -9.69
CA TYR A 407 -13.41 14.79 -10.91
C TYR A 407 -13.52 13.89 -12.15
N GLY A 408 -13.32 12.58 -12.04
CA GLY A 408 -13.55 11.66 -13.17
C GLY A 408 -12.89 10.29 -13.02
N PRO A 409 -13.27 9.32 -13.88
CA PRO A 409 -12.64 8.01 -13.95
C PRO A 409 -11.24 8.12 -14.57
N LYS A 410 -10.42 7.08 -14.41
CA LYS A 410 -9.05 7.05 -14.96
C LYS A 410 -8.64 5.65 -15.41
N ILE A 411 -7.64 5.63 -16.29
CA ILE A 411 -6.90 4.42 -16.65
C ILE A 411 -5.61 4.46 -15.83
N ASP A 412 -5.46 3.55 -14.89
CA ASP A 412 -4.23 3.37 -14.13
C ASP A 412 -3.39 2.28 -14.79
N ILE A 413 -2.13 2.58 -15.10
CA ILE A 413 -1.17 1.59 -15.59
C ILE A 413 -0.16 1.37 -14.48
N LYS A 414 -0.30 0.26 -13.74
CA LYS A 414 0.57 -0.08 -12.63
C LYS A 414 1.76 -0.87 -13.11
N MET A 415 2.97 -0.41 -12.79
CA MET A 415 4.20 -1.09 -13.15
C MET A 415 4.54 -2.14 -12.10
N ILE A 416 5.06 -3.30 -12.54
CA ILE A 416 5.56 -4.32 -11.63
C ILE A 416 7.05 -4.05 -11.36
N ASP A 417 7.40 -3.79 -10.10
CA ASP A 417 8.79 -3.59 -9.71
C ASP A 417 9.61 -4.91 -9.73
N ALA A 418 10.91 -4.80 -9.51
CA ALA A 418 11.83 -5.94 -9.45
C ALA A 418 11.50 -6.96 -8.33
N LEU A 419 10.59 -6.60 -7.41
CA LEU A 419 10.15 -7.42 -6.28
C LEU A 419 8.74 -8.00 -6.52
N GLY A 420 8.15 -7.77 -7.70
CA GLY A 420 6.81 -8.24 -8.03
C GLY A 420 5.69 -7.38 -7.44
N ARG A 421 5.98 -6.18 -6.93
CA ARG A 421 4.98 -5.26 -6.36
C ARG A 421 4.48 -4.30 -7.44
N GLU A 422 3.19 -4.01 -7.41
CA GLU A 422 2.56 -3.02 -8.28
C GLU A 422 2.75 -1.61 -7.73
N TRP A 423 3.05 -0.66 -8.62
CA TRP A 423 3.20 0.77 -8.32
C TRP A 423 2.43 1.64 -9.29
#